data_AF-A0A5B7TU77-F1
#
_entry.id   AF-A0A5B7TU77-F1
#
_cell.length_a   1.000
_cell.length_b   1.000
_cell.length_c   1.000
_cell.angle_alpha   90.00
_cell.angle_beta   90.00
_cell.angle_gamma   90.00
#
_symmetry.space_group_name_H-M   'P 1'
#
loop_
_entity.id
_entity.type
_entity.pdbx_description
1 polymer ?
#
loop_
_entity_poly.entity_id
_entity_poly.type
_entity_poly.pdbx_seq_one_letter_code
_entity_poly.pdbx_strand_id
1 'polypeptide(L)'
;MTFLPIQFWTKFKKADFGELDSSEILNLIQDYLDETGFNYVKRKENKIAFHKADGWSSFNVKSFLHSGVVKIKSNNGDLTIINGNWMVFLIAIPFIIGILAADSKFSTLDTNDVDMIWYAFYWIFGGNLFIRIIAHFAFKSAIEELVRKNYTQHNL
;
A
#
# COMPACT_ATOMS: atom_id res chain seq x y z
N MET A 1 -2.15 -17.62 -3.91
CA MET A 1 -2.19 -16.43 -3.02
C MET A 1 -1.09 -15.49 -3.46
N THR A 2 -1.38 -14.23 -3.75
CA THR A 2 -0.32 -13.24 -4.04
C THR A 2 0.13 -12.68 -2.70
N PHE A 3 1.36 -13.00 -2.27
CA PHE A 3 1.91 -12.55 -1.00
C PHE A 3 2.41 -11.12 -1.15
N LEU A 4 1.58 -10.14 -0.77
CA LEU A 4 1.99 -8.74 -0.79
C LEU A 4 3.12 -8.54 0.23
N PRO A 5 4.25 -7.92 -0.17
CA PRO A 5 5.42 -7.82 0.70
C PRO A 5 5.17 -7.02 1.99
N ILE A 6 4.30 -6.03 1.92
CA ILE A 6 3.77 -5.31 3.08
C ILE A 6 2.26 -5.41 3.05
N GLN A 7 1.66 -5.81 4.17
CA GLN A 7 0.22 -5.93 4.34
C GLN A 7 -0.21 -5.28 5.64
N PHE A 8 -1.21 -4.42 5.55
CA PHE A 8 -1.88 -3.82 6.69
C PHE A 8 -3.28 -4.41 6.77
N TRP A 9 -3.61 -4.94 7.94
CA TRP A 9 -4.90 -5.56 8.19
C TRP A 9 -5.70 -4.66 9.11
N THR A 10 -6.91 -4.38 8.69
CA THR A 10 -7.91 -3.68 9.50
C THR A 10 -9.06 -4.64 9.73
N LYS A 11 -9.41 -4.86 10.99
CA LYS A 11 -10.54 -5.70 11.38
C LYS A 11 -11.65 -4.81 11.89
N PHE A 12 -12.85 -4.99 11.35
CA PHE A 12 -14.07 -4.40 11.84
C PHE A 12 -14.93 -5.50 12.45
N LYS A 13 -15.48 -5.25 13.64
CA LYS A 13 -16.48 -6.14 14.24
C LYS A 13 -17.84 -5.83 13.63
N LYS A 14 -18.77 -6.80 13.60
CA LYS A 14 -20.14 -6.57 13.09
C LYS A 14 -20.82 -5.31 13.64
N ALA A 15 -20.58 -4.99 14.91
CA ALA A 15 -21.12 -3.78 15.55
C ALA A 15 -20.60 -2.46 14.95
N ASP A 16 -19.43 -2.46 14.30
CA ASP A 16 -18.76 -1.27 13.76
C ASP A 16 -19.14 -0.98 12.30
N PHE A 17 -19.74 -1.95 11.58
CA PHE A 17 -20.13 -1.81 10.17
C PHE A 17 -21.56 -2.26 9.86
N GLY A 18 -22.28 -2.83 10.84
CA GLY A 18 -23.69 -3.15 10.73
C GLY A 18 -24.03 -4.20 9.67
N GLU A 19 -24.97 -3.84 8.80
CA GLU A 19 -25.42 -4.66 7.67
C GLU A 19 -24.65 -4.39 6.38
N LEU A 20 -23.66 -3.48 6.39
CA LEU A 20 -22.88 -3.18 5.19
C LEU A 20 -22.25 -4.46 4.63
N ASP A 21 -22.59 -4.76 3.37
CA ASP A 21 -22.05 -5.94 2.72
C ASP A 21 -20.61 -5.67 2.22
N SER A 22 -19.91 -6.74 1.85
CA SER A 22 -18.54 -6.60 1.35
C SER A 22 -18.46 -5.85 0.01
N SER A 23 -19.55 -5.82 -0.76
CA SER A 23 -19.63 -5.13 -2.04
C SER A 23 -19.75 -3.62 -1.86
N GLU A 24 -20.61 -3.18 -0.95
CA GLU A 24 -20.83 -1.78 -0.58
C GLU A 24 -19.55 -1.16 -0.04
N ILE A 25 -18.84 -1.84 0.87
CA ILE A 25 -17.57 -1.34 1.39
C ILE A 25 -16.54 -1.19 0.26
N LEU A 26 -16.51 -2.12 -0.69
CA LEU A 26 -15.61 -2.00 -1.83
C LEU A 26 -16.03 -0.85 -2.76
N ASN A 27 -17.32 -0.59 -2.94
CA ASN A 27 -17.79 0.57 -3.70
C ASN A 27 -17.34 1.89 -3.03
N LEU A 28 -17.53 2.01 -1.71
CA LEU A 28 -17.05 3.17 -0.95
C LEU A 28 -15.54 3.40 -1.09
N ILE A 29 -14.76 2.32 -1.09
CA ILE A 29 -13.31 2.39 -1.28
C ILE A 29 -12.96 2.77 -2.71
N GLN A 30 -13.70 2.27 -3.70
CA GLN A 30 -13.51 2.65 -5.10
C GLN A 30 -13.80 4.13 -5.31
N ASP A 31 -14.94 4.62 -4.82
CA ASP A 31 -15.34 6.03 -4.95
C ASP A 31 -14.29 6.95 -4.30
N TYR A 32 -13.81 6.60 -3.11
CA TYR A 32 -12.72 7.33 -2.45
C TYR A 32 -11.43 7.37 -3.31
N LEU A 33 -11.06 6.25 -3.94
CA LEU A 33 -9.87 6.19 -4.80
C LEU A 33 -10.05 7.04 -6.05
N ASP A 34 -11.23 6.99 -6.68
CA ASP A 34 -11.55 7.77 -7.86
C ASP A 34 -11.54 9.28 -7.53
N GLU A 35 -12.16 9.70 -6.42
CA GLU A 35 -12.14 11.09 -5.92
C GLU A 35 -10.75 11.59 -5.54
N THR A 36 -9.89 10.70 -5.03
CA THR A 36 -8.51 11.05 -4.65
C THR A 36 -7.57 11.14 -5.87
N GLY A 37 -8.07 10.86 -7.07
CA GLY A 37 -7.32 10.99 -8.32
C GLY A 37 -6.41 9.79 -8.60
N PHE A 38 -6.83 8.57 -8.25
CA PHE A 38 -6.14 7.36 -8.69
C PHE A 38 -6.53 7.01 -10.12
N ASN A 39 -5.57 7.10 -11.05
CA ASN A 39 -5.85 6.96 -12.49
C ASN A 39 -6.23 5.53 -12.91
N TYR A 40 -5.87 4.52 -12.12
CA TYR A 40 -6.23 3.13 -12.39
C TYR A 40 -6.83 2.49 -11.15
N VAL A 41 -8.12 2.18 -11.21
CA VAL A 41 -8.84 1.43 -10.19
C VAL A 41 -9.57 0.27 -10.86
N LYS A 42 -9.27 -0.96 -10.43
CA LYS A 42 -9.84 -2.19 -10.99
C LYS A 42 -10.51 -3.03 -9.92
N ARG A 43 -11.84 -3.07 -9.98
CA ARG A 43 -12.72 -3.88 -9.16
C ARG A 43 -12.69 -5.35 -9.58
N LYS A 44 -12.65 -6.26 -8.60
CA LYS A 44 -13.00 -7.69 -8.71
C LYS A 44 -13.89 -8.06 -7.52
N GLU A 45 -14.59 -9.19 -7.57
CA GLU A 45 -15.58 -9.61 -6.55
C GLU A 45 -15.18 -9.27 -5.10
N ASN A 46 -14.00 -9.69 -4.65
CA ASN A 46 -13.54 -9.52 -3.27
C ASN A 46 -12.37 -8.54 -3.09
N LYS A 47 -12.00 -7.77 -4.13
CA LYS A 47 -10.83 -6.90 -4.07
C LYS A 47 -10.88 -5.73 -5.04
N ILE A 48 -10.11 -4.69 -4.73
CA ILE A 48 -9.79 -3.58 -5.61
C ILE A 48 -8.27 -3.53 -5.75
N ALA A 49 -7.79 -3.51 -6.99
CA ALA A 49 -6.41 -3.16 -7.28
C ALA A 49 -6.39 -1.72 -7.78
N PHE A 50 -5.48 -0.91 -7.25
CA PHE A 50 -5.39 0.49 -7.62
C PHE A 50 -3.94 0.92 -7.86
N HIS A 51 -3.77 1.92 -8.70
CA HIS A 51 -2.50 2.54 -9.04
C HIS A 51 -2.71 4.01 -9.40
N LYS A 52 -1.82 4.86 -8.91
CA LYS A 52 -1.75 6.27 -9.28
C LYS A 52 -0.68 6.42 -10.35
N ALA A 53 -1.06 6.86 -11.54
CA ALA A 53 -0.14 7.04 -12.68
C ALA A 53 0.59 8.39 -12.61
N ASP A 54 0.03 9.35 -11.89
CA ASP A 54 0.70 10.63 -11.66
C ASP A 54 1.99 10.37 -10.85
N GLY A 55 3.13 10.79 -11.40
CA GLY A 55 4.42 10.74 -10.72
C GLY A 55 4.40 11.47 -9.37
N TRP A 56 5.52 11.43 -8.64
CA TRP A 56 5.66 12.09 -7.34
C TRP A 56 5.32 13.58 -7.42
N SER A 57 4.07 13.92 -7.17
CA SER A 57 3.62 15.30 -6.97
C SER A 57 3.64 15.55 -5.47
N SER A 58 4.69 16.28 -5.06
CA SER A 58 4.78 17.13 -3.85
C SER A 58 4.30 16.54 -2.52
N PHE A 59 5.21 16.33 -1.55
CA PHE A 59 5.10 16.30 -0.06
C PHE A 59 3.78 15.90 0.65
N ASN A 60 2.80 15.33 -0.05
CA ASN A 60 1.53 14.90 0.47
C ASN A 60 1.67 13.41 0.77
N VAL A 61 1.52 13.05 2.04
CA VAL A 61 1.60 11.66 2.51
C VAL A 61 0.67 10.74 1.71
N LYS A 62 -0.47 11.27 1.21
CA LYS A 62 -1.42 10.55 0.35
C LYS A 62 -0.82 10.16 -1.02
N SER A 63 0.15 10.92 -1.54
CA SER A 63 0.83 10.66 -2.82
C SER A 63 1.77 9.45 -2.77
N PHE A 64 2.16 8.99 -1.58
CA PHE A 64 3.05 7.83 -1.43
C PHE A 64 2.32 6.47 -1.48
N LEU A 65 0.99 6.49 -1.40
CA LEU A 65 0.17 5.32 -1.69
C LEU A 65 0.04 5.16 -3.22
N HIS A 66 1.13 4.84 -3.90
CA HIS A 66 1.19 4.85 -5.37
C HIS A 66 0.51 3.64 -6.03
N SER A 67 0.42 2.52 -5.30
CA SER A 67 -0.30 1.33 -5.77
C SER A 67 -0.65 0.44 -4.59
N GLY A 68 -1.73 -0.32 -4.72
CA GLY A 68 -2.04 -1.33 -3.73
C GLY A 68 -3.16 -2.26 -4.16
N VAL A 69 -3.42 -3.23 -3.30
CA VAL A 69 -4.59 -4.10 -3.41
C VAL A 69 -5.32 -4.07 -2.09
N VAL A 70 -6.59 -3.65 -2.13
CA VAL A 70 -7.53 -3.78 -1.03
C VAL A 70 -8.30 -5.08 -1.22
N LYS A 71 -8.25 -5.98 -0.25
CA LYS A 71 -9.04 -7.22 -0.24
C LYS A 71 -9.95 -7.24 0.97
N ILE A 72 -11.20 -7.59 0.77
CA ILE A 72 -12.13 -7.84 1.87
C ILE A 72 -12.26 -9.34 2.09
N LYS A 73 -12.21 -9.74 3.36
CA LYS A 73 -12.58 -11.07 3.82
C LYS A 73 -13.66 -10.91 4.89
N SER A 74 -14.83 -11.49 4.64
CA SER A 74 -15.85 -11.66 5.67
C SER A 74 -15.69 -13.04 6.31
N ASN A 75 -15.65 -13.11 7.63
CA ASN A 75 -15.60 -14.37 8.36
C ASN A 75 -16.37 -14.24 9.66
N ASN A 76 -17.42 -15.06 9.87
CA ASN A 76 -18.23 -15.08 11.10
C ASN A 76 -18.75 -13.70 11.57
N GLY A 77 -19.12 -12.81 10.65
CA GLY A 77 -19.60 -11.47 10.98
C GLY A 77 -18.50 -10.43 11.24
N ASP A 78 -17.23 -10.83 11.19
CA ASP A 78 -16.10 -9.91 11.18
C ASP A 78 -15.64 -9.62 9.76
N LEU A 79 -15.27 -8.37 9.50
CA LEU A 79 -14.79 -7.93 8.20
C LEU A 79 -13.32 -7.52 8.30
N THR A 80 -12.47 -8.18 7.53
CA THR A 80 -11.04 -7.86 7.45
C THR A 80 -10.73 -7.21 6.10
N ILE A 81 -10.25 -5.98 6.16
CA ILE A 81 -9.72 -5.25 5.01
C ILE A 81 -8.21 -5.37 5.01
N ILE A 82 -7.65 -5.92 3.94
CA ILE A 82 -6.22 -6.10 3.74
C ILE A 82 -5.78 -5.12 2.66
N ASN A 83 -4.93 -4.16 3.01
CA ASN A 83 -4.26 -3.30 2.04
C ASN A 83 -2.77 -3.68 1.97
N GLY A 84 -2.25 -3.95 0.77
CA GLY A 84 -0.82 -4.19 0.60
C GLY A 84 -0.24 -3.62 -0.68
N ASN A 85 1.09 -3.56 -0.74
CA ASN A 85 1.83 -2.88 -1.79
C ASN A 85 3.08 -3.66 -2.23
N TRP A 86 3.26 -3.81 -3.55
CA TRP A 86 4.39 -4.54 -4.16
C TRP A 86 5.60 -3.66 -4.44
N MET A 87 5.40 -2.35 -4.66
CA MET A 87 6.41 -1.48 -5.26
C MET A 87 7.55 -1.11 -4.31
N VAL A 88 7.45 -1.44 -3.01
CA VAL A 88 8.48 -1.08 -2.01
C VAL A 88 9.82 -1.77 -2.29
N PHE A 89 9.82 -2.98 -2.86
CA PHE A 89 11.03 -3.77 -3.10
C PHE A 89 11.69 -3.52 -4.45
N LEU A 90 11.00 -2.88 -5.40
CA LEU A 90 11.59 -2.59 -6.71
C LEU A 90 12.80 -1.65 -6.61
N ILE A 91 12.82 -0.79 -5.59
CA ILE A 91 13.95 0.10 -5.34
C ILE A 91 15.22 -0.68 -4.95
N ALA A 92 15.10 -1.91 -4.46
CA ALA A 92 16.25 -2.75 -4.09
C ALA A 92 16.95 -3.36 -5.30
N ILE A 93 16.25 -3.55 -6.43
CA ILE A 93 16.79 -4.20 -7.64
C ILE A 93 18.09 -3.53 -8.13
N PRO A 94 18.15 -2.20 -8.37
CA PRO A 94 19.38 -1.57 -8.85
C PRO A 94 20.55 -1.71 -7.86
N PHE A 95 20.29 -1.68 -6.55
CA PHE A 95 21.35 -1.87 -5.54
C PHE A 95 21.86 -3.29 -5.51
N ILE A 96 20.97 -4.29 -5.60
CA ILE A 96 21.35 -5.70 -5.70
C ILE A 96 22.23 -5.93 -6.93
N ILE A 97 21.85 -5.37 -8.08
CA ILE A 97 22.66 -5.44 -9.31
C ILE A 97 24.03 -4.78 -9.08
N GLY A 98 24.07 -3.60 -8.45
CA GLY A 98 25.31 -2.90 -8.13
C GLY A 98 26.24 -3.72 -7.24
N ILE A 99 25.70 -4.33 -6.18
CA ILE A 99 26.46 -5.18 -5.25
C ILE A 99 26.99 -6.44 -5.97
N LEU A 100 26.15 -7.10 -6.78
CA LEU A 100 26.58 -8.27 -7.54
C LEU A 100 27.64 -7.93 -8.59
N ALA A 101 27.56 -6.74 -9.19
CA ALA A 101 28.58 -6.25 -10.12
C ALA A 101 29.90 -5.96 -9.38
N ALA A 102 29.83 -5.44 -8.15
CA ALA A 102 30.98 -5.16 -7.30
C ALA A 102 31.74 -6.44 -6.89
N ASP A 103 31.03 -7.55 -6.66
CA ASP A 103 31.62 -8.85 -6.35
C ASP A 103 32.19 -9.59 -7.59
N SER A 104 32.00 -9.03 -8.80
CA SER A 104 32.48 -9.67 -10.02
C SER A 104 34.01 -9.53 -10.17
N LYS A 105 34.64 -10.51 -10.83
CA LYS A 105 36.09 -10.49 -11.13
C LYS A 105 36.54 -9.32 -12.02
N PHE A 106 35.58 -8.60 -12.63
CA PHE A 106 35.82 -7.45 -13.49
C PHE A 106 35.53 -6.13 -12.77
N SER A 107 35.16 -6.18 -11.49
CA SER A 107 34.87 -5.00 -10.69
C SER A 107 36.14 -4.19 -10.43
N THR A 108 36.02 -2.88 -10.60
CA THR A 108 37.03 -1.90 -10.19
C THR A 108 36.64 -1.18 -8.89
N LEU A 109 35.52 -1.56 -8.27
CA LEU A 109 35.01 -0.94 -7.06
C LEU A 109 35.80 -1.44 -5.86
N ASP A 110 36.19 -0.51 -4.99
CA ASP A 110 36.84 -0.85 -3.73
C ASP A 110 35.83 -1.05 -2.60
N THR A 111 36.32 -1.38 -1.39
CA THR A 111 35.45 -1.60 -0.23
C THR A 111 34.67 -0.36 0.18
N ASN A 112 35.25 0.84 0.02
CA ASN A 112 34.58 2.09 0.38
C ASN A 112 33.44 2.40 -0.59
N ASP A 113 33.62 2.12 -1.88
CA ASP A 113 32.56 2.26 -2.88
C ASP A 113 31.36 1.36 -2.55
N VAL A 114 31.62 0.11 -2.16
CA VAL A 114 30.58 -0.86 -1.78
C VAL A 114 29.86 -0.43 -0.50
N ASP A 115 30.58 0.08 0.50
CA ASP A 115 29.99 0.61 1.73
C ASP A 115 29.10 1.83 1.45
N MET A 116 29.50 2.69 0.50
CA MET A 116 28.71 3.83 0.07
C MET A 116 27.41 3.40 -0.64
N ILE A 117 27.47 2.35 -1.48
CA ILE A 117 26.29 1.75 -2.11
C ILE A 117 25.33 1.20 -1.04
N TRP A 118 25.85 0.52 -0.02
CA TRP A 118 25.05 0.05 1.11
C TRP A 118 24.42 1.18 1.91
N TYR A 119 25.18 2.24 2.20
CA TYR A 119 24.65 3.41 2.91
C TYR A 119 23.52 4.08 2.12
N ALA A 120 23.72 4.29 0.82
CA ALA A 120 22.70 4.83 -0.07
C ALA A 120 21.47 3.92 -0.13
N PHE A 121 21.67 2.59 -0.21
CA PHE A 121 20.59 1.62 -0.14
C PHE A 121 19.79 1.76 1.15
N TYR A 122 20.43 1.76 2.32
CA TYR A 122 19.74 1.85 3.60
C TYR A 122 18.93 3.15 3.73
N TRP A 123 19.48 4.28 3.29
CA TRP A 123 18.77 5.55 3.32
C TRP A 123 17.57 5.58 2.37
N ILE A 124 17.78 5.18 1.12
CA ILE A 124 16.74 5.24 0.08
C ILE A 124 15.66 4.19 0.35
N PHE A 125 16.05 2.95 0.63
CA PHE A 125 15.13 1.86 0.96
C PHE A 125 14.42 2.13 2.29
N GLY A 126 15.16 2.51 3.33
CA GLY A 126 14.62 2.81 4.66
C GLY A 126 13.65 3.98 4.64
N GLY A 127 14.01 5.08 3.98
CA GLY A 127 13.11 6.24 3.79
C GLY A 127 11.85 5.88 3.00
N ASN A 128 12.00 5.16 1.88
CA ASN A 128 10.87 4.67 1.07
C ASN A 128 9.94 3.73 1.87
N LEU A 129 10.52 2.83 2.68
CA LEU A 129 9.77 1.93 3.55
C LEU A 129 8.99 2.72 4.60
N PHE A 130 9.65 3.63 5.32
CA PHE A 130 9.06 4.43 6.38
C PHE A 130 7.88 5.27 5.88
N ILE A 131 8.06 5.99 4.77
CA ILE A 131 7.01 6.82 4.20
C ILE A 131 5.82 5.96 3.73
N ARG A 132 6.07 4.78 3.14
CA ARG A 132 4.99 3.87 2.75
C ARG A 132 4.22 3.33 3.94
N ILE A 133 4.89 3.01 5.05
CA ILE A 133 4.23 2.61 6.29
C ILE A 133 3.26 3.70 6.74
N ILE A 134 3.69 4.97 6.77
CA ILE A 134 2.83 6.10 7.13
C ILE A 134 1.65 6.23 6.14
N ALA A 135 1.91 6.16 4.84
CA ALA A 135 0.85 6.26 3.82
C ALA A 135 -0.21 5.16 3.96
N HIS A 136 0.22 3.94 4.27
CA HIS A 136 -0.70 2.83 4.53
C HIS A 136 -1.49 3.00 5.82
N PHE A 137 -0.90 3.54 6.89
CA PHE A 137 -1.64 3.89 8.11
C PHE A 137 -2.69 4.98 7.84
N ALA A 138 -2.33 6.03 7.11
CA ALA A 138 -3.27 7.08 6.73
C ALA A 138 -4.44 6.54 5.90
N PHE A 139 -4.16 5.66 4.94
CA PHE A 139 -5.20 5.02 4.14
C PHE A 139 -6.08 4.06 4.95
N LYS A 140 -5.49 3.32 5.90
CA LYS A 140 -6.23 2.51 6.86
C LYS A 140 -7.23 3.38 7.64
N SER A 141 -6.79 4.50 8.19
CA SER A 141 -7.66 5.42 8.93
C SER A 141 -8.76 6.01 8.04
N ALA A 142 -8.45 6.35 6.79
CA ALA A 142 -9.45 6.84 5.83
C ALA A 142 -10.55 5.80 5.55
N ILE A 143 -10.19 4.52 5.39
CA ILE A 143 -11.16 3.44 5.22
C ILE A 143 -12.01 3.26 6.49
N GLU A 144 -11.39 3.29 7.67
CA GLU A 144 -12.11 3.18 8.94
C GLU A 144 -13.16 4.29 9.09
N GLU A 145 -12.81 5.52 8.71
CA GLU A 145 -13.71 6.67 8.73
C GLU A 145 -14.85 6.53 7.71
N LEU A 146 -14.55 6.11 6.48
CA LEU A 146 -15.54 5.86 5.43
C LEU A 146 -16.61 4.84 5.85
N VAL A 147 -16.18 3.73 6.43
CA VAL A 147 -17.08 2.65 6.88
C VAL A 147 -17.95 3.14 8.04
N ARG A 148 -17.36 3.82 9.04
CA ARG A 148 -18.10 4.33 10.20
C ARG A 148 -19.12 5.41 9.84
N LYS A 149 -18.76 6.32 8.93
CA LYS A 149 -19.65 7.42 8.50
C LYS A 149 -20.89 6.87 7.78
N ASN A 150 -20.69 5.93 6.84
CA ASN A 150 -21.80 5.33 6.10
C ASN A 150 -22.68 4.43 6.98
N TYR A 151 -22.10 3.69 7.93
CA TYR A 151 -22.87 2.96 8.93
C TYR A 151 -23.78 3.88 9.76
N THR A 152 -23.26 5.05 10.15
CA THR A 152 -24.05 6.03 10.92
C THR A 152 -25.22 6.59 10.11
N GLN A 153 -25.02 6.83 8.80
CA GLN A 153 -26.08 7.31 7.90
C GLN A 153 -27.16 6.26 7.60
N HIS A 154 -26.82 4.97 7.62
CA HIS A 154 -27.80 3.88 7.45
C HIS A 154 -28.72 3.66 8.67
N ASN A 155 -28.34 4.17 9.84
CA ASN A 155 -29.10 4.01 11.10
C ASN A 155 -29.87 5.27 11.52
N LEU A 156 -29.82 6.35 10.73
CA LEU A 156 -30.58 7.59 10.91
C LEU A 156 -31.76 7.61 9.94
#